data_AF-A0A3D4DQH9-F1
#
_entry.id   AF-A0A3D4DQH9-F1
#
_cell.length_a   1.000
_cell.length_b   1.000
_cell.length_c   1.000
_cell.angle_alpha   90.00
_cell.angle_beta   90.00
_cell.angle_gamma   90.00
#
_symmetry.space_group_name_H-M   'P 1'
#
loop_
_entity.id
_entity.type
_entity.pdbx_description
1 polymer ?
#
loop_
_entity_poly.entity_id
_entity_poly.type
_entity_poly.pdbx_seq_one_letter_code
_entity_poly.pdbx_strand_id
1 'polypeptide(L)'
;MKITDAKVFVGGPGKNYVTLKIMTDQGIYGLGDATLKNRETLPAAYLSDYIVPNLIGMDPCRSEDIWQFFYRGANFRRGPITMSAIGAVDMALWDIKGKLANMPLYQLFGGKSRDGAMVYAHATGSDLEDLMDTFSHYVALGYKAVRV
;
A
#
# COMPACT_ATOMS: atom_id res chain seq x y z
N MET A 1 3.94 7.72 21.76
CA MET A 1 2.89 6.84 21.19
C MET A 1 3.48 5.45 21.06
N LYS A 2 2.67 4.41 21.17
CA LYS A 2 3.11 3.02 20.99
C LYS A 2 2.16 2.27 20.09
N ILE A 3 2.70 1.37 19.27
CA ILE A 3 1.92 0.37 18.55
C ILE A 3 1.44 -0.67 19.56
N THR A 4 0.13 -0.85 19.65
CA THR A 4 -0.50 -1.78 20.60
C THR A 4 -0.95 -3.08 19.94
N ASP A 5 -1.28 -3.01 18.65
CA ASP A 5 -1.73 -4.16 17.87
C ASP A 5 -1.40 -3.94 16.39
N ALA A 6 -1.32 -5.01 15.63
CA ALA A 6 -1.26 -4.98 14.18
C ALA A 6 -1.94 -6.24 13.58
N LYS A 7 -2.89 -6.03 12.67
CA LYS A 7 -3.72 -7.10 12.11
C LYS A 7 -3.55 -7.20 10.60
N VAL A 8 -3.43 -8.43 10.10
CA VAL A 8 -3.36 -8.74 8.68
C VAL A 8 -4.71 -9.28 8.23
N PHE A 9 -5.29 -8.65 7.23
CA PHE A 9 -6.55 -9.06 6.61
C PHE A 9 -6.26 -9.60 5.22
N VAL A 10 -6.77 -10.79 4.91
CA VAL A 10 -6.65 -11.42 3.60
C VAL A 10 -8.04 -11.67 3.03
N GLY A 11 -8.28 -11.18 1.82
CA GLY A 11 -9.52 -11.40 1.08
C GLY A 11 -10.07 -10.13 0.43
N GLY A 12 -11.10 -10.29 -0.41
CA GLY A 12 -11.79 -9.17 -1.05
C GLY A 12 -12.70 -9.60 -2.20
N PRO A 13 -13.47 -8.65 -2.76
CA PRO A 13 -14.38 -8.94 -3.86
C PRO A 13 -13.60 -9.22 -5.15
N GLY A 14 -13.84 -10.39 -5.74
CA GLY A 14 -13.27 -10.79 -7.04
C GLY A 14 -11.79 -11.15 -7.07
N LYS A 15 -11.00 -10.78 -6.04
CA LYS A 15 -9.60 -11.19 -5.88
C LYS A 15 -9.13 -11.01 -4.42
N ASN A 16 -7.99 -11.62 -4.10
CA ASN A 16 -7.37 -11.46 -2.80
C ASN A 16 -6.63 -10.12 -2.69
N TYR A 17 -6.84 -9.43 -1.57
CA TYR A 17 -5.99 -8.34 -1.10
C TYR A 17 -5.37 -8.74 0.23
N VAL A 18 -4.21 -8.16 0.53
CA VAL A 18 -3.55 -8.28 1.83
C VAL A 18 -3.43 -6.89 2.42
N THR A 19 -4.15 -6.62 3.50
CA THR A 19 -4.14 -5.30 4.16
C THR A 19 -3.59 -5.44 5.57
N LEU A 20 -2.57 -4.65 5.89
CA LEU A 20 -2.09 -4.46 7.25
C LEU A 20 -2.83 -3.28 7.89
N LYS A 21 -3.34 -3.48 9.10
CA LYS A 21 -3.80 -2.40 9.99
C LYS A 21 -2.85 -2.32 11.17
N ILE A 22 -2.31 -1.15 11.48
CA ILE A 22 -1.51 -0.88 12.69
C ILE A 22 -2.34 -0.01 13.63
N MET A 23 -2.44 -0.37 14.90
CA MET A 23 -3.23 0.34 15.92
C MET A 23 -2.31 0.85 17.04
N THR A 24 -2.64 2.02 17.58
CA THR A 24 -1.82 2.72 18.58
C THR A 24 -2.54 2.87 19.90
N ASP A 25 -1.78 3.15 20.96
CA ASP A 25 -2.27 3.46 22.30
C ASP A 25 -3.11 4.75 22.38
N GLN A 26 -3.11 5.57 21.32
CA GLN A 26 -3.91 6.79 21.21
C GLN A 26 -5.17 6.62 20.36
N GLY A 27 -5.52 5.39 19.96
CA GLY A 27 -6.72 5.10 19.17
C GLY A 27 -6.59 5.44 17.67
N ILE A 28 -5.47 6.02 17.24
CA ILE A 28 -5.16 6.23 15.83
C ILE A 28 -4.67 4.92 15.22
N TYR A 29 -5.07 4.66 13.98
CA TYR A 29 -4.63 3.49 13.22
C TYR A 29 -4.23 3.88 11.81
N GLY A 30 -3.38 3.05 11.20
CA GLY A 30 -2.91 3.17 9.83
C GLY A 30 -3.24 1.94 9.01
N LEU A 31 -3.43 2.10 7.69
CA LEU A 31 -3.63 1.01 6.74
C LEU A 31 -2.51 0.99 5.70
N GLY A 32 -2.08 -0.21 5.32
CA GLY A 32 -1.11 -0.41 4.26
C GLY A 32 -1.38 -1.68 3.45
N ASP A 33 -1.13 -1.59 2.15
CA ASP A 33 -1.33 -2.71 1.21
C ASP A 33 -0.07 -3.57 1.10
N ALA A 34 -0.23 -4.89 1.21
CA ALA A 34 0.83 -5.88 1.02
C ALA A 34 0.50 -6.85 -0.14
N THR A 35 -0.48 -6.51 -0.98
CA THR A 35 -0.98 -7.41 -2.02
C THR A 35 0.09 -7.73 -3.05
N LEU A 36 0.58 -8.97 -3.02
CA LEU A 36 1.43 -9.54 -4.06
C LEU A 36 0.59 -10.52 -4.89
N LYS A 37 0.08 -10.04 -6.03
CA LYS A 37 -0.85 -10.78 -6.88
C LYS A 37 -0.36 -12.21 -7.19
N ASN A 38 -1.26 -13.19 -7.03
CA ASN A 38 -1.05 -14.64 -7.18
C ASN A 38 -0.11 -15.27 -6.13
N ARG A 39 0.34 -14.51 -5.13
CA ARG A 39 1.23 -14.98 -4.05
C ARG A 39 0.87 -14.32 -2.72
N GLU A 40 -0.40 -14.00 -2.52
CA GLU A 40 -0.91 -13.13 -1.44
C GLU A 40 -0.67 -13.72 -0.05
N THR A 41 -0.69 -15.05 0.08
CA THR A 41 -0.45 -15.74 1.36
C THR A 41 0.98 -15.55 1.87
N LEU A 42 1.95 -15.29 0.99
CA LEU A 42 3.36 -15.16 1.37
C LEU A 42 3.66 -13.85 2.13
N PRO A 43 3.34 -12.64 1.63
CA PRO A 43 3.52 -11.42 2.41
C PRO A 43 2.60 -11.39 3.63
N ALA A 44 1.41 -12.02 3.57
CA ALA A 44 0.53 -12.13 4.73
C ALA A 44 1.16 -12.93 5.87
N ALA A 45 1.77 -14.09 5.57
CA ALA A 45 2.52 -14.87 6.55
C ALA A 45 3.75 -14.11 7.07
N TYR A 46 4.52 -13.48 6.18
CA TYR A 46 5.69 -12.69 6.59
C TYR A 46 5.33 -11.53 7.54
N LEU A 47 4.18 -10.88 7.30
CA LEU A 47 3.63 -9.87 8.19
C LEU A 47 3.26 -10.47 9.55
N SER A 48 2.37 -11.47 9.56
CA SER A 48 1.82 -12.05 10.78
C SER A 48 2.87 -12.74 11.65
N ASP A 49 3.76 -13.51 11.04
CA ASP A 49 4.65 -14.43 11.76
C ASP A 49 5.96 -13.75 12.19
N TYR A 50 6.41 -12.72 11.47
CA TYR A 50 7.70 -12.07 11.71
C TYR A 50 7.59 -10.59 12.03
N ILE A 51 6.93 -9.79 11.18
CA ILE A 51 6.93 -8.33 11.36
C ILE A 51 6.08 -7.92 12.57
N VAL A 52 4.83 -8.38 12.65
CA VAL A 52 3.86 -7.97 13.67
C VAL A 52 4.40 -8.18 15.09
N PRO A 53 4.94 -9.36 15.47
CA PRO A 53 5.48 -9.56 16.81
C PRO A 53 6.60 -8.59 17.19
N ASN A 54 7.43 -8.19 16.21
CA ASN A 54 8.54 -7.26 16.42
C ASN A 54 8.11 -5.78 16.34
N LEU A 55 6.91 -5.50 15.84
CA LEU A 55 6.37 -4.15 15.68
C LEU A 55 5.66 -3.65 16.96
N ILE A 56 5.12 -4.57 17.77
CA ILE A 56 4.41 -4.23 19.00
C ILE A 56 5.35 -3.52 19.99
N GLY A 57 4.86 -2.41 20.58
CA GLY A 57 5.61 -1.60 21.52
C GLY A 57 6.53 -0.57 20.90
N MET A 58 6.79 -0.62 19.59
CA MET A 58 7.54 0.41 18.87
C MET A 58 6.77 1.74 18.81
N ASP A 59 7.50 2.84 18.69
CA ASP A 59 6.91 4.17 18.44
C ASP A 59 6.64 4.36 16.94
N PRO A 60 5.38 4.48 16.49
CA PRO A 60 5.05 4.59 15.07
C PRO A 60 5.58 5.89 14.43
N CYS A 61 5.97 6.90 15.23
CA CYS A 61 6.59 8.12 14.71
C CYS A 61 7.99 7.88 14.15
N ARG A 62 8.67 6.80 14.57
CA ARG A 62 10.02 6.41 14.12
C ARG A 62 9.99 5.59 12.81
N SER A 63 9.20 6.01 11.83
CA SER A 63 8.98 5.24 10.59
C SER A 63 10.28 4.87 9.86
N GLU A 64 11.26 5.77 9.78
CA GLU A 64 12.56 5.49 9.14
C GLU A 64 13.34 4.41 9.92
N ASP A 65 13.34 4.48 11.26
CA ASP A 65 14.00 3.47 12.11
C ASP A 65 13.35 2.10 11.93
N ILE A 66 12.01 2.05 11.92
CA ILE A 66 11.23 0.83 11.70
C ILE A 66 11.53 0.26 10.30
N TRP A 67 11.57 1.10 9.27
CA TRP A 67 11.90 0.70 7.91
C TRP A 67 13.30 0.10 7.84
N GLN A 68 14.30 0.79 8.40
CA GLN A 68 15.69 0.30 8.40
C GLN A 68 15.85 -0.97 9.23
N PHE A 69 15.13 -1.08 10.35
CA PHE A 69 15.12 -2.27 11.21
C PHE A 69 14.65 -3.49 10.43
N PHE A 70 13.48 -3.43 9.77
CA PHE A 70 12.99 -4.59 9.01
C PHE A 70 13.80 -4.84 7.72
N TYR A 71 14.23 -3.79 7.02
CA TYR A 71 14.98 -3.96 5.78
C TYR A 71 16.39 -4.52 6.01
N ARG A 72 17.13 -3.97 6.98
CA ARG A 72 18.52 -4.40 7.25
C ARG A 72 18.58 -5.57 8.21
N GLY A 73 17.66 -5.64 9.18
CA GLY A 73 17.60 -6.69 10.20
C GLY A 73 17.18 -8.06 9.65
N ALA A 74 16.50 -8.10 8.50
CA ALA A 74 16.18 -9.36 7.81
C ALA A 74 17.42 -10.15 7.34
N ASN A 75 18.61 -9.53 7.33
CA ASN A 75 19.88 -10.04 6.78
C ASN A 75 19.82 -10.28 5.24
N PHE A 76 18.87 -11.09 4.79
CA PHE A 76 18.52 -11.28 3.37
C PHE A 76 17.58 -10.17 2.90
N ARG A 77 18.12 -9.22 2.14
CA ARG A 77 17.43 -7.98 1.76
C ARG A 77 16.68 -8.13 0.44
N ARG A 78 15.76 -7.19 0.20
CA ARG A 78 14.96 -7.05 -1.04
C ARG A 78 13.99 -8.23 -1.21
N GLY A 79 13.60 -8.50 -2.45
CA GLY A 79 12.66 -9.57 -2.80
C GLY A 79 11.19 -9.12 -2.73
N PRO A 80 10.32 -9.67 -3.58
CA PRO A 80 8.94 -9.18 -3.71
C PRO A 80 8.11 -9.43 -2.43
N ILE A 81 8.34 -10.54 -1.73
CA ILE A 81 7.60 -10.88 -0.50
C ILE A 81 7.97 -9.92 0.61
N THR A 82 9.26 -9.84 0.95
CA THR A 82 9.79 -8.97 2.01
C THR A 82 9.46 -7.50 1.74
N MET A 83 9.65 -7.01 0.51
CA MET A 83 9.38 -5.61 0.19
C MET A 83 7.88 -5.27 0.18
N SER A 84 7.00 -6.20 -0.18
CA SER A 84 5.54 -5.98 -0.07
C SER A 84 5.13 -5.84 1.39
N ALA A 85 5.67 -6.69 2.27
CA ALA A 85 5.39 -6.64 3.70
C ALA A 85 5.95 -5.36 4.35
N ILE A 86 7.20 -4.98 4.07
CA ILE A 86 7.81 -3.73 4.57
C ILE A 86 7.06 -2.51 4.03
N GLY A 87 6.67 -2.52 2.75
CA GLY A 87 5.88 -1.45 2.13
C GLY A 87 4.53 -1.24 2.81
N ALA A 88 3.86 -2.33 3.22
CA ALA A 88 2.61 -2.24 3.97
C ALA A 88 2.80 -1.58 5.34
N VAL A 89 3.89 -1.89 6.05
CA VAL A 89 4.24 -1.21 7.31
C VAL A 89 4.45 0.27 7.06
N ASP A 90 5.31 0.63 6.10
CA ASP A 90 5.64 2.02 5.81
C ASP A 90 4.40 2.86 5.46
N MET A 91 3.53 2.35 4.56
CA MET A 91 2.27 3.01 4.21
C MET A 91 1.37 3.22 5.42
N ALA A 92 1.21 2.20 6.28
CA ALA A 92 0.38 2.32 7.48
C ALA A 92 0.96 3.33 8.48
N LEU A 93 2.28 3.40 8.63
CA LEU A 93 2.93 4.41 9.49
C LEU A 93 2.77 5.83 8.94
N TRP A 94 2.86 6.01 7.61
CA TRP A 94 2.57 7.30 6.97
C TRP A 94 1.10 7.71 7.08
N ASP A 95 0.17 6.76 6.99
CA ASP A 95 -1.26 7.01 7.24
C ASP A 95 -1.49 7.49 8.69
N ILE A 96 -0.84 6.85 9.69
CA ILE A 96 -0.85 7.31 11.08
C ILE A 96 -0.29 8.73 11.19
N LYS A 97 0.84 9.04 10.55
CA LYS A 97 1.45 10.38 10.57
C LYS A 97 0.55 11.45 9.96
N GLY A 98 -0.11 11.16 8.84
CA GLY A 98 -1.08 12.07 8.22
C GLY A 98 -2.28 12.35 9.14
N LYS A 99 -2.83 11.30 9.76
CA LYS A 99 -3.92 11.40 10.74
C LYS A 99 -3.51 12.20 11.98
N LEU A 100 -2.30 11.98 12.50
CA LEU A 100 -1.75 12.74 13.62
C LEU A 100 -1.57 14.22 13.32
N ALA A 101 -1.06 14.53 12.12
CA ALA A 101 -0.91 15.90 11.66
C ALA A 101 -2.24 16.57 11.30
N ASN A 102 -3.34 15.81 11.26
CA ASN A 102 -4.63 16.24 10.72
C ASN A 102 -4.48 16.84 9.31
N MET A 103 -3.68 16.18 8.48
CA MET A 103 -3.34 16.64 7.13
C MET A 103 -3.48 15.50 6.13
N PRO A 104 -3.91 15.79 4.89
CA PRO A 104 -3.77 14.82 3.82
C PRO A 104 -2.28 14.55 3.58
N LEU A 105 -1.93 13.27 3.34
CA LEU A 105 -0.54 12.82 3.33
C LEU A 105 0.37 13.59 2.37
N TYR A 106 -0.15 14.04 1.21
CA TYR A 106 0.64 14.83 0.26
C TYR A 106 1.15 16.16 0.84
N GLN A 107 0.50 16.73 1.87
CA GLN A 107 1.00 17.94 2.54
C GLN A 107 2.27 17.65 3.34
N LEU A 108 2.36 16.48 3.97
CA LEU A 108 3.56 16.04 4.68
C LEU A 108 4.73 15.81 3.70
N PHE A 109 4.45 15.53 2.43
CA PHE A 109 5.46 15.39 1.38
C PHE A 109 5.90 16.71 0.73
N GLY A 110 5.42 17.86 1.24
CA GLY A 110 5.78 19.18 0.73
C GLY A 110 4.68 19.90 -0.06
N GLY A 111 3.46 19.36 -0.07
CA GLY A 111 2.29 20.02 -0.67
C GLY A 111 2.07 19.67 -2.14
N LYS A 112 1.06 20.32 -2.73
CA LYS A 112 0.67 20.06 -4.13
C LYS A 112 1.68 20.65 -5.10
N SER A 113 2.09 19.86 -6.08
CA SER A 113 2.81 20.35 -7.28
C SER A 113 1.92 20.37 -8.54
N ARG A 114 0.66 19.96 -8.43
CA ARG A 114 -0.34 19.87 -9.50
C ARG A 114 -1.76 19.78 -8.91
N ASP A 115 -2.77 20.15 -9.69
CA ASP A 115 -4.18 20.08 -9.25
C ASP A 115 -4.79 18.69 -9.30
N GLY A 116 -4.29 17.83 -10.20
CA GLY A 116 -4.71 16.44 -10.34
C GLY A 116 -3.61 15.58 -10.98
N ALA A 117 -3.73 14.26 -10.87
CA ALA A 117 -2.84 13.31 -11.53
C ALA A 117 -3.53 12.72 -12.76
N MET A 118 -2.88 12.80 -13.92
CA MET A 118 -3.38 12.17 -15.14
C MET A 118 -3.34 10.65 -14.97
N VAL A 119 -4.47 10.00 -15.25
CA VAL A 119 -4.62 8.53 -15.23
C VAL A 119 -4.75 7.99 -16.65
N TYR A 120 -4.58 6.68 -16.79
CA TYR A 120 -4.75 5.97 -18.06
C TYR A 120 -5.64 4.74 -17.88
N ALA A 121 -6.35 4.38 -18.94
CA ALA A 121 -7.16 3.17 -19.01
C ALA A 121 -6.45 2.08 -19.85
N HIS A 122 -6.91 0.84 -19.73
CA HIS A 122 -6.45 -0.28 -20.55
C HIS A 122 -7.58 -0.65 -21.51
N ALA A 123 -7.41 -0.35 -22.79
CA ALA A 123 -8.26 -0.87 -23.83
C ALA A 123 -7.79 -2.28 -24.23
N THR A 124 -8.73 -3.19 -24.42
CA THR A 124 -8.47 -4.59 -24.77
C THR A 124 -9.54 -5.07 -25.72
N GLY A 125 -9.20 -5.89 -26.72
CA GLY A 125 -10.16 -6.49 -27.64
C GLY A 125 -9.66 -7.87 -28.08
N SER A 126 -10.57 -8.73 -28.53
CA SER A 126 -10.19 -10.03 -29.09
C SER A 126 -9.64 -9.89 -30.51
N ASP A 127 -10.05 -8.84 -31.21
CA ASP A 127 -9.52 -8.39 -32.50
C ASP A 127 -9.38 -6.85 -32.53
N LEU A 128 -9.10 -6.31 -33.72
CA LEU A 128 -8.92 -4.88 -33.90
C LEU A 128 -10.23 -4.08 -33.69
N GLU A 129 -11.38 -4.61 -34.08
CA GLU A 129 -12.66 -3.90 -33.98
C GLU A 129 -13.06 -3.75 -32.50
N ASP A 130 -13.01 -4.85 -31.75
CA ASP A 130 -13.26 -4.86 -30.30
C ASP A 130 -12.32 -3.90 -29.54
N LEU A 131 -11.05 -3.86 -29.95
CA LEU A 131 -10.05 -2.98 -29.35
C LEU A 131 -10.39 -1.51 -29.62
N MET A 132 -10.80 -1.18 -30.85
CA MET A 132 -11.19 0.17 -31.24
C MET A 132 -12.46 0.63 -30.51
N ASP A 133 -13.41 -0.27 -30.26
CA ASP A 133 -14.60 0.03 -29.45
C ASP A 133 -14.24 0.35 -28.01
N THR A 134 -13.41 -0.47 -27.37
CA THR A 134 -12.97 -0.24 -25.98
C THR A 134 -12.11 1.02 -25.87
N PHE A 135 -11.25 1.28 -26.84
CA PHE A 135 -10.48 2.53 -26.91
C PHE A 135 -11.40 3.74 -27.02
N SER A 136 -12.37 3.70 -27.95
CA SER A 136 -13.32 4.79 -28.18
C SER A 136 -14.17 5.06 -26.94
N HIS A 137 -14.56 4.01 -26.21
CA HIS A 137 -15.25 4.13 -24.92
C HIS A 137 -14.44 4.96 -23.91
N TYR A 138 -13.15 4.67 -23.71
CA TYR A 138 -12.34 5.42 -22.76
C TYR A 138 -12.06 6.85 -23.21
N VAL A 139 -11.89 7.08 -24.52
CA VAL A 139 -11.79 8.44 -25.07
C VAL A 139 -13.06 9.23 -24.79
N ALA A 140 -14.24 8.63 -24.96
CA ALA A 140 -15.52 9.27 -24.66
C ALA A 140 -15.70 9.58 -23.15
N LEU A 141 -15.13 8.76 -22.26
CA LEU A 141 -15.05 9.04 -20.82
C LEU A 141 -14.06 10.17 -20.45
N GLY A 142 -13.32 10.71 -21.44
CA GLY A 142 -12.39 11.82 -21.24
C GLY A 142 -10.97 11.38 -20.85
N TYR A 143 -10.62 10.11 -20.99
CA TYR A 143 -9.23 9.68 -20.80
C TYR A 143 -8.32 10.33 -21.84
N LYS A 144 -7.27 10.98 -21.37
CA LYS A 144 -6.24 11.60 -22.22
C LYS A 144 -5.11 10.64 -22.59
N ALA A 145 -5.03 9.51 -21.91
CA ALA A 145 -4.07 8.44 -22.16
C ALA A 145 -4.77 7.08 -22.06
N VAL A 146 -4.57 6.23 -23.06
CA VAL A 146 -5.13 4.87 -23.11
C VAL A 146 -4.03 3.93 -23.56
N ARG A 147 -3.83 2.84 -22.82
CA ARG A 147 -2.95 1.74 -23.21
C ARG A 147 -3.77 0.77 -24.06
N VAL A 148 -3.28 0.49 -25.27
CA VAL A 148 -3.77 -0.57 -26.16
C VAL A 148 -2.83 -1.77 -26.09
#